data_AF-A0A7X0R3B1-F1
#
_entry.id   AF-A0A7X0R3B1-F1
#
_cell.length_a   1.000
_cell.length_b   1.000
_cell.length_c   1.000
_cell.angle_alpha   90.00
_cell.angle_beta   90.00
_cell.angle_gamma   90.00
#
_symmetry.space_group_name_H-M   'P 1'
#
loop_
_entity.id
_entity.type
_entity.pdbx_description
1 polymer ?
#
loop_
_entity_poly.entity_id
_entity_poly.type
_entity_poly.pdbx_seq_one_letter_code
_entity_poly.pdbx_strand_id
1 'polypeptide(L)'
;MEMKTVNGGINALYKMVLPLLLAVVLVSCGGKDTAGTESMLTGPSSKTWTAKKELNASGDKEKLTDAEKQQNIQFYADGRFAMGGASTLQTGTWEYDQSAKKLTLQFENQEVSETFDVVKLEEDELRLRAADGSEMVMEVEK
;
A
#
# COMPACT_ATOMS: atom_id res chain seq x y z
N MET A 1 -18.33 -75.78 12.98
CA MET A 1 -17.02 -75.68 13.66
C MET A 1 -15.98 -76.18 12.66
N GLU A 2 -14.99 -75.42 12.19
CA GLU A 2 -14.42 -74.15 12.60
C GLU A 2 -13.88 -73.45 11.33
N MET A 3 -14.12 -72.14 11.19
CA MET A 3 -13.38 -71.29 10.24
C MET A 3 -12.09 -70.83 10.92
N LYS A 4 -10.94 -71.14 10.32
CA LYS A 4 -9.65 -70.60 10.76
C LYS A 4 -9.34 -69.32 9.99
N THR A 5 -9.64 -68.20 10.63
CA THR A 5 -9.09 -66.88 10.34
C THR A 5 -7.62 -66.85 10.79
N VAL A 6 -6.71 -66.43 9.91
CA VAL A 6 -5.35 -66.03 10.29
C VAL A 6 -5.30 -64.51 10.31
N ASN A 7 -4.88 -63.97 11.45
CA ASN A 7 -4.76 -62.54 11.73
C ASN A 7 -3.32 -62.26 12.18
N GLY A 8 -2.72 -61.15 11.72
CA GLY A 8 -1.42 -60.64 12.19
C GLY A 8 -0.56 -60.08 11.05
N GLY A 9 -0.02 -58.87 11.08
CA GLY A 9 0.02 -57.88 12.14
C GLY A 9 0.36 -56.49 11.60
N ILE A 10 -0.18 -55.51 12.30
CA ILE A 10 -0.01 -54.07 12.09
C ILE A 10 1.27 -53.67 12.83
N ASN A 11 2.34 -53.36 12.09
CA ASN A 11 3.55 -52.70 12.60
C ASN A 11 3.82 -51.50 11.67
N ALA A 12 3.28 -50.31 11.95
CA ALA A 12 3.89 -49.30 12.83
C ALA A 12 5.36 -49.02 12.48
N LEU A 13 5.63 -48.16 11.48
CA LEU A 13 6.90 -47.40 11.35
C LEU A 13 6.93 -46.39 10.18
N TYR A 14 5.91 -45.54 10.01
CA TYR A 14 6.10 -44.26 9.31
C TYR A 14 5.31 -43.16 10.03
N LYS A 15 5.74 -42.92 11.27
CA LYS A 15 5.52 -41.63 11.92
C LYS A 15 6.44 -40.63 11.21
N MET A 16 5.88 -39.43 11.03
CA MET A 16 6.56 -38.14 11.09
C MET A 16 7.00 -37.50 9.76
N VAL A 17 6.58 -36.23 9.62
CA VAL A 17 7.12 -35.15 8.76
C VAL A 17 6.66 -35.27 7.29
N LEU A 18 5.77 -34.44 6.71
CA LEU A 18 5.73 -32.98 6.72
C LEU A 18 4.46 -32.49 5.95
N PRO A 19 3.44 -31.88 6.56
CA PRO A 19 2.54 -31.00 5.79
C PRO A 19 3.24 -29.64 5.66
N LEU A 20 4.12 -29.49 4.66
CA LEU A 20 4.68 -28.18 4.31
C LEU A 20 3.70 -27.48 3.36
N LEU A 21 3.54 -26.17 3.57
CA LEU A 21 2.82 -25.19 2.75
C LEU A 21 1.34 -24.96 3.08
N LEU A 22 1.02 -24.90 4.37
CA LEU A 22 0.00 -23.98 4.90
C LEU A 22 0.61 -23.14 6.02
N ALA A 23 1.48 -22.21 5.64
CA ALA A 23 2.07 -21.23 6.55
C ALA A 23 2.44 -19.94 5.81
N VAL A 24 1.45 -19.27 5.20
CA VAL A 24 1.50 -17.81 5.13
C VAL A 24 0.71 -17.32 6.32
N VAL A 25 1.37 -17.38 7.47
CA VAL A 25 0.88 -16.77 8.70
C VAL A 25 0.90 -15.28 8.44
N LEU A 26 -0.29 -14.69 8.43
CA LEU A 26 -0.54 -13.27 8.40
C LEU A 26 0.39 -12.58 9.39
N VAL A 27 1.37 -11.83 8.89
CA VAL A 27 2.09 -10.83 9.69
C VAL A 27 1.10 -9.69 9.95
N SER A 28 0.12 -9.93 10.81
CA SER A 28 -0.64 -8.87 11.46
C SER A 28 0.25 -8.32 12.56
N CYS A 29 1.24 -7.54 12.15
CA CYS A 29 2.02 -6.74 13.07
C CYS A 29 1.04 -5.77 13.75
N GLY A 30 0.89 -5.86 15.07
CA GLY A 30 0.06 -4.98 15.90
C GLY A 30 0.58 -3.54 15.96
N GLY A 31 0.80 -2.93 14.80
CA GLY A 31 1.08 -1.51 14.66
C GLY A 31 -0.22 -0.72 14.79
N LYS A 32 -0.15 0.43 15.44
CA LYS A 32 -1.19 1.47 15.35
C LYS A 32 -1.64 1.61 13.90
N ASP A 33 -2.94 1.76 13.68
CA ASP A 33 -3.44 2.02 12.34
C ASP A 33 -2.93 3.39 11.89
N THR A 34 -1.88 3.38 11.07
CA THR A 34 -1.22 4.57 10.54
C THR A 34 -1.89 5.05 9.26
N ALA A 35 -2.97 4.41 8.79
CA ALA A 35 -3.61 4.75 7.54
C ALA A 35 -4.47 6.04 7.62
N GLY A 36 -4.64 6.64 8.80
CA GLY A 36 -5.29 7.95 8.93
C GLY A 36 -6.74 7.98 8.43
N THR A 37 -7.24 9.18 8.16
CA THR A 37 -8.59 9.42 7.61
C THR A 37 -8.52 10.35 6.41
N GLU A 38 -9.56 10.36 5.58
CA GLU A 38 -9.68 11.27 4.43
C GLU A 38 -9.44 12.75 4.80
N SER A 39 -9.97 13.20 5.94
CA SER A 39 -9.77 14.59 6.39
C SER A 39 -8.30 14.96 6.67
N MET A 40 -7.43 13.98 6.90
CA MET A 40 -5.99 14.22 7.02
C MET A 40 -5.34 14.53 5.66
N LEU A 41 -5.88 13.96 4.57
CA LEU A 41 -5.39 14.15 3.20
C LEU A 41 -5.69 15.57 2.68
N THR A 42 -6.85 16.13 3.03
CA THR A 42 -7.36 17.39 2.46
C THR A 42 -7.50 18.54 3.47
N GLY A 43 -7.55 18.25 4.77
CA GLY A 43 -8.01 19.24 5.74
C GLY A 43 -9.44 19.74 5.43
N PRO A 44 -9.78 20.99 5.78
CA PRO A 44 -11.13 21.53 5.57
C PRO A 44 -11.45 21.88 4.12
N SER A 45 -10.44 22.05 3.26
CA SER A 45 -10.63 22.48 1.87
C SER A 45 -9.64 21.83 0.93
N SER A 46 -8.34 21.96 1.19
CA SER A 46 -7.28 21.28 0.44
C SER A 46 -5.96 21.26 1.20
N LYS A 47 -5.10 20.29 0.89
CA LYS A 47 -3.68 20.29 1.26
C LYS A 47 -2.82 19.99 0.05
N THR A 48 -1.65 20.62 -0.01
CA THR A 48 -0.60 20.31 -0.99
C THR A 48 0.47 19.46 -0.34
N TRP A 49 0.84 18.37 -1.00
CA TRP A 49 1.85 17.42 -0.58
C TRP A 49 3.01 17.45 -1.56
N THR A 50 4.23 17.49 -1.04
CA THR A 50 5.45 17.56 -1.84
C THR A 50 6.32 16.34 -1.58
N ALA A 51 6.81 15.70 -2.65
CA ALA A 51 7.69 14.55 -2.53
C ALA A 51 9.00 14.93 -1.83
N LYS A 52 9.40 14.14 -0.82
CA LYS A 52 10.64 14.35 -0.06
C LYS A 52 11.64 13.23 -0.25
N LYS A 53 11.15 12.00 -0.44
CA LYS A 53 11.97 10.80 -0.46
C LYS A 53 11.25 9.70 -1.21
N GLU A 54 12.02 8.94 -1.98
CA GLU A 54 11.59 7.71 -2.61
C GLU A 54 12.45 6.54 -2.11
N LEU A 55 11.81 5.39 -1.95
CA LEU A 55 12.42 4.13 -1.57
C LEU A 55 12.10 3.11 -2.66
N ASN A 56 13.07 2.31 -3.06
CA ASN A 56 12.78 1.16 -3.91
C ASN A 56 12.13 0.02 -3.09
N ALA A 57 11.76 -1.07 -3.76
CA ALA A 57 11.13 -2.23 -3.12
C ALA A 57 11.99 -2.91 -2.04
N SER A 58 13.32 -2.72 -2.05
CA SER A 58 14.23 -3.21 -1.01
C SER A 58 14.30 -2.28 0.20
N GLY A 59 13.68 -1.09 0.13
CA GLY A 59 13.73 -0.04 1.13
C GLY A 59 14.98 0.85 1.02
N ASP A 60 15.77 0.71 -0.04
CA ASP A 60 16.93 1.57 -0.27
C ASP A 60 16.48 2.94 -0.74
N LYS A 61 17.15 3.99 -0.27
CA LYS A 61 16.83 5.37 -0.65
C LYS A 61 17.22 5.61 -2.10
N GLU A 62 16.27 6.06 -2.89
CA GLU A 62 16.52 6.61 -4.22
C GLU A 62 16.55 8.14 -4.12
N LYS A 63 17.51 8.73 -4.83
CA LYS A 63 17.68 10.18 -4.82
C LYS A 63 16.70 10.75 -5.83
N LEU A 64 15.71 11.51 -5.34
CA LEU A 64 14.84 12.31 -6.20
C LEU A 64 15.69 13.21 -7.10
N THR A 65 15.38 13.20 -8.38
CA THR A 65 15.81 14.19 -9.35
C THR A 65 15.26 15.57 -8.96
N ASP A 66 15.87 16.63 -9.50
CA ASP A 66 15.40 17.99 -9.20
C ASP A 66 14.01 18.28 -9.76
N ALA A 67 13.56 17.52 -10.77
CA ALA A 67 12.21 17.57 -11.31
C ALA A 67 11.20 16.91 -10.35
N GLU A 68 11.51 15.74 -9.81
CA GLU A 68 10.65 15.03 -8.85
C GLU A 68 10.52 15.79 -7.53
N LYS A 69 11.56 16.49 -7.08
CA LYS A 69 11.47 17.37 -5.88
C LYS A 69 10.50 18.53 -6.06
N GLN A 70 10.27 18.95 -7.30
CA GLN A 70 9.30 20.00 -7.63
C GLN A 70 7.90 19.42 -7.84
N GLN A 71 7.76 18.09 -7.84
CA GLN A 71 6.47 17.46 -7.98
C GLN A 71 5.67 17.63 -6.70
N ASN A 72 4.48 18.20 -6.85
CA ASN A 72 3.51 18.37 -5.80
C ASN A 72 2.15 17.84 -6.24
N ILE A 73 1.32 17.48 -5.27
CA ILE A 73 -0.08 17.13 -5.50
C ILE A 73 -0.94 17.85 -4.46
N GLN A 74 -1.92 18.58 -4.95
CA GLN A 74 -2.95 19.19 -4.12
C GLN A 74 -4.18 18.30 -4.15
N PHE A 75 -4.62 17.83 -2.98
CA PHE A 75 -5.89 17.13 -2.80
C PHE A 75 -6.93 18.10 -2.29
N TYR A 76 -8.05 18.21 -2.99
CA TYR A 76 -9.21 19.01 -2.60
C TYR A 76 -10.25 18.12 -1.90
N ALA A 77 -10.90 18.65 -0.86
CA ALA A 77 -11.93 17.98 -0.08
C ALA A 77 -13.19 17.60 -0.89
N ASP A 78 -13.32 18.11 -2.12
CA ASP A 78 -14.39 17.74 -3.05
C ASP A 78 -14.05 16.54 -3.94
N GLY A 79 -12.93 15.86 -3.69
CA GLY A 79 -12.52 14.66 -4.41
C GLY A 79 -11.67 14.93 -5.66
N ARG A 80 -11.27 16.18 -5.93
CA ARG A 80 -10.36 16.51 -7.04
C ARG A 80 -8.91 16.52 -6.60
N PHE A 81 -7.98 16.27 -7.53
CA PHE A 81 -6.57 16.57 -7.33
C PHE A 81 -5.99 17.41 -8.48
N ALA A 82 -4.92 18.12 -8.17
CA ALA A 82 -4.06 18.79 -9.14
C ALA A 82 -2.60 18.43 -8.82
N MET A 83 -1.89 17.85 -9.78
CA MET A 83 -0.49 17.46 -9.66
C MET A 83 0.36 18.36 -10.57
N GLY A 84 1.28 19.10 -9.97
CA GLY A 84 2.21 19.97 -10.68
C GLY A 84 3.63 19.39 -10.66
N GLY A 85 4.38 19.60 -11.74
CA GLY A 85 5.79 19.22 -11.84
C GLY A 85 6.27 19.19 -13.29
N ALA A 86 7.57 19.46 -13.51
CA ALA A 86 8.25 19.31 -14.81
C ALA A 86 7.49 19.88 -16.04
N SER A 87 6.88 21.06 -15.91
CA SER A 87 6.21 21.84 -16.99
C SER A 87 4.77 21.44 -17.35
N THR A 88 4.17 20.44 -16.69
CA THR A 88 2.79 20.01 -16.98
C THR A 88 1.94 19.91 -15.73
N LEU A 89 0.70 20.36 -15.84
CA LEU A 89 -0.34 20.18 -14.81
C LEU A 89 -1.17 18.97 -15.19
N GLN A 90 -1.27 18.00 -14.29
CA GLN A 90 -2.19 16.87 -14.40
C GLN A 90 -3.31 17.03 -13.37
N THR A 91 -4.53 16.72 -13.77
CA THR A 91 -5.75 16.87 -12.94
C THR A 91 -6.53 15.56 -12.95
N GLY A 92 -7.40 15.39 -11.97
CA GLY A 92 -8.15 14.16 -11.81
C GLY A 92 -9.03 14.15 -10.57
N THR A 93 -9.60 12.98 -10.29
CA THR A 93 -10.30 12.68 -9.04
C THR A 93 -9.50 11.70 -8.20
N TRP A 94 -9.69 11.74 -6.90
CA TRP A 94 -9.11 10.78 -5.97
C TRP A 94 -10.19 10.15 -5.11
N GLU A 95 -9.92 8.93 -4.66
CA GLU A 95 -10.76 8.21 -3.69
C GLU A 95 -9.86 7.55 -2.66
N TYR A 96 -10.24 7.63 -1.38
CA TYR A 96 -9.55 6.96 -0.30
C TYR A 96 -10.44 5.92 0.37
N ASP A 97 -10.17 4.64 0.10
CA ASP A 97 -10.77 3.53 0.85
C ASP A 97 -9.92 3.28 2.09
N GLN A 98 -10.34 3.86 3.21
CA GLN A 98 -9.66 3.71 4.51
C GLN A 98 -9.66 2.25 4.98
N SER A 99 -10.68 1.45 4.64
CA SER A 99 -10.78 0.06 5.08
C SER A 99 -9.79 -0.84 4.34
N ALA A 100 -9.61 -0.59 3.05
CA ALA A 100 -8.61 -1.26 2.21
C ALA A 100 -7.23 -0.62 2.28
N LYS A 101 -7.12 0.58 2.88
CA LYS A 101 -5.92 1.41 2.92
C LYS A 101 -5.41 1.73 1.52
N LYS A 102 -6.31 2.13 0.63
CA LYS A 102 -6.00 2.38 -0.78
C LYS A 102 -6.37 3.79 -1.19
N LEU A 103 -5.41 4.50 -1.79
CA LEU A 103 -5.63 5.77 -2.46
C LEU A 103 -5.63 5.50 -3.97
N THR A 104 -6.73 5.85 -4.64
CA THR A 104 -6.84 5.72 -6.09
C THR A 104 -6.90 7.10 -6.72
N LEU A 105 -6.10 7.33 -7.75
CA LEU A 105 -6.09 8.53 -8.58
C LEU A 105 -6.62 8.18 -9.98
N GLN A 106 -7.66 8.87 -10.41
CA GLN A 106 -8.19 8.80 -11.76
C GLN A 106 -7.85 10.09 -12.49
N PHE A 107 -6.92 10.03 -13.44
CA PHE A 107 -6.51 11.19 -14.22
C PHE A 107 -7.61 11.59 -15.21
N GLU A 108 -7.80 12.89 -15.40
CA GLU A 108 -8.72 13.42 -16.41
C GLU A 108 -8.27 12.99 -17.81
N ASN A 109 -9.24 12.60 -18.64
CA ASN A 109 -9.01 12.17 -20.03
C ASN A 109 -8.08 10.95 -20.17
N GLN A 110 -7.89 10.16 -19.11
CA GLN A 110 -7.19 8.88 -19.14
C GLN A 110 -8.17 7.77 -18.74
N GLU A 111 -8.07 6.59 -19.35
CA GLU A 111 -8.87 5.41 -18.96
C GLU A 111 -8.23 4.63 -17.81
N VAL A 112 -7.00 5.00 -17.42
CA VAL A 112 -6.22 4.31 -16.40
C VAL A 112 -6.25 5.08 -15.10
N SER A 113 -6.41 4.35 -14.00
CA SER A 113 -6.24 4.84 -12.64
C SER A 113 -4.91 4.33 -12.05
N GLU A 114 -4.32 5.11 -11.16
CA GLU A 114 -3.22 4.67 -10.32
C GLU A 114 -3.73 4.37 -8.91
N THR A 115 -3.37 3.22 -8.35
CA THR A 115 -3.76 2.84 -6.99
C THR A 115 -2.53 2.58 -6.15
N PHE A 116 -2.48 3.22 -4.98
CA PHE A 116 -1.41 3.11 -4.01
C PHE A 116 -1.92 2.50 -2.71
N ASP A 117 -1.07 1.71 -2.05
CA ASP A 117 -1.29 1.35 -0.65
C ASP A 117 -0.88 2.52 0.25
N VAL A 118 -1.75 2.92 1.16
CA VAL A 118 -1.47 3.96 2.17
C VAL A 118 -0.77 3.31 3.35
N VAL A 119 0.55 3.47 3.39
CA VAL A 119 1.40 2.95 4.47
C VAL A 119 1.26 3.84 5.71
N LYS A 120 1.20 5.16 5.50
CA LYS A 120 1.07 6.16 6.56
C LYS A 120 0.31 7.39 6.04
N LEU A 121 -0.62 7.89 6.82
CA LEU A 121 -1.30 9.17 6.60
C LEU A 121 -1.51 9.82 7.98
N GLU A 122 -0.70 10.85 8.24
CA GLU A 122 -0.79 11.72 9.40
C GLU A 122 -1.06 13.16 8.95
N GLU A 123 -1.05 14.13 9.88
CA GLU A 123 -1.38 15.53 9.58
C GLU A 123 -0.42 16.17 8.56
N ASP A 124 0.87 15.82 8.61
CA ASP A 124 1.94 16.40 7.81
C ASP A 124 2.80 15.37 7.05
N GLU A 125 2.52 14.07 7.17
CA GLU A 125 3.29 13.00 6.53
C GLU A 125 2.36 11.99 5.82
N LEU A 126 2.63 11.76 4.53
CA LEU A 126 1.96 10.77 3.69
C LEU A 126 3.01 9.81 3.12
N ARG A 127 2.78 8.50 3.29
CA ARG A 127 3.56 7.44 2.67
C ARG A 127 2.68 6.56 1.82
N LEU A 128 2.99 6.52 0.54
CA LEU A 128 2.31 5.72 -0.47
C LEU A 128 3.25 4.64 -0.97
N ARG A 129 2.73 3.43 -1.16
CA ARG A 129 3.45 2.34 -1.80
C ARG A 129 2.80 1.99 -3.13
N ALA A 130 3.59 1.96 -4.19
CA ALA A 130 3.12 1.58 -5.52
C ALA A 130 3.10 0.04 -5.68
N ALA A 131 2.50 -0.43 -6.78
CA ALA A 131 2.35 -1.86 -7.05
C ALA A 131 3.68 -2.60 -7.27
N ASP A 132 4.74 -1.89 -7.66
CA ASP A 132 6.10 -2.43 -7.79
C ASP A 132 6.85 -2.53 -6.45
N GLY A 133 6.24 -2.07 -5.36
CA GLY A 133 6.79 -2.08 -4.01
C GLY A 133 7.61 -0.84 -3.64
N SER A 134 7.84 0.09 -4.57
CA SER A 134 8.45 1.38 -4.25
C SER A 134 7.57 2.18 -3.29
N GLU A 135 8.19 3.01 -2.44
CA GLU A 135 7.48 3.91 -1.53
C GLU A 135 7.85 5.37 -1.78
N MET A 136 6.83 6.21 -1.89
CA MET A 136 6.97 7.66 -1.91
C MET A 136 6.59 8.23 -0.54
N VAL A 137 7.46 9.07 0.02
CA VAL A 137 7.21 9.84 1.24
C VAL A 137 7.02 11.30 0.86
N MET A 138 5.88 11.85 1.26
CA MET A 138 5.48 13.23 1.00
C MET A 138 5.21 13.95 2.31
N GLU A 139 5.46 15.25 2.31
CA GLU A 139 5.14 16.13 3.43
C GLU A 139 4.24 17.27 2.95
N VAL A 140 3.41 17.79 3.86
CA VAL A 140 2.57 18.96 3.55
C VAL A 140 3.45 20.19 3.27
N GLU A 141 3.13 20.91 2.20
CA GLU A 141 3.70 22.22 1.91
C GLU A 141 3.18 23.24 2.93
N LYS A 142 4.11 23.89 3.65
CA LYS A 142 3.81 24.84 4.74
C LYS A 142 3.68 26.27 4.25
#